data_AF-A0A656Q914-F1
#
_entry.id   AF-A0A656Q914-F1
#
_cell.length_a   1.000
_cell.length_b   1.000
_cell.length_c   1.000
_cell.angle_alpha   90.00
_cell.angle_beta   90.00
_cell.angle_gamma   90.00
#
_symmetry.space_group_name_H-M   'P 1'
#
loop_
_entity.id
_entity.type
_entity.pdbx_description
1 polymer ?
#
loop_
_entity_poly.entity_id
_entity_poly.type
_entity_poly.pdbx_seq_one_letter_code
_entity_poly.pdbx_strand_id
1 'polypeptide(L)'
;MSTTTLRLPSELRERVSRLADKSGTTAHSFMLDAIAERVANEELRQAFLDEGNARVAKMLETNAGLEWNEMREYLRERAAGGSPGVPKVKRWRE
;
A
#
# COMPACT_ATOMS: atom_id res chain seq x y z
N MET A 1 -20.42 -21.48 -1.62
CA MET A 1 -18.97 -21.29 -1.82
C MET A 1 -18.59 -21.98 -3.13
N SER A 2 -18.00 -21.26 -4.07
CA SER A 2 -17.50 -21.86 -5.32
C SER A 2 -16.09 -22.38 -5.10
N THR A 3 -15.81 -23.60 -5.54
CA THR A 3 -14.47 -24.20 -5.43
C THR A 3 -13.66 -23.85 -6.68
N THR A 4 -12.47 -23.27 -6.51
CA THR A 4 -11.55 -22.99 -7.61
C THR A 4 -10.41 -24.00 -7.58
N THR A 5 -10.23 -24.75 -8.67
CA THR A 5 -9.15 -25.73 -8.81
C THR A 5 -7.89 -25.06 -9.39
N LEU A 6 -6.83 -25.00 -8.60
CA LEU A 6 -5.52 -24.44 -9.00
C LEU A 6 -4.55 -25.56 -9.37
N ARG A 7 -3.97 -25.51 -10.58
CA ARG A 7 -2.88 -26.42 -10.96
C ARG A 7 -1.55 -25.81 -10.55
N LEU A 8 -0.83 -26.51 -9.68
CA LEU A 8 0.49 -26.10 -9.21
C LEU A 8 1.59 -26.93 -9.87
N PRO A 9 2.67 -26.30 -10.38
CA PRO A 9 3.91 -26.99 -10.72
C PRO A 9 4.37 -27.87 -9.56
N SER A 10 4.96 -29.03 -9.86
CA SER A 10 5.41 -30.00 -8.84
C SER A 10 6.36 -29.37 -7.82
N GLU A 11 7.33 -28.59 -8.29
CA GLU A 11 8.30 -27.90 -7.45
C GLU A 11 7.63 -26.94 -6.45
N LEU A 12 6.67 -26.13 -6.92
CA LEU A 12 5.96 -25.19 -6.05
C LEU A 12 5.13 -25.92 -4.99
N ARG A 13 4.48 -27.03 -5.37
CA ARG A 13 3.71 -27.87 -4.46
C ARG A 13 4.57 -28.41 -3.32
N GLU A 14 5.76 -28.93 -3.63
CA GLU A 14 6.69 -29.45 -2.63
C GLU A 14 7.20 -28.35 -1.68
N ARG A 15 7.45 -27.15 -2.21
CA ARG A 15 7.85 -25.99 -1.40
C ARG A 15 6.72 -25.56 -0.45
N VAL A 16 5.49 -25.49 -0.95
CA VAL A 16 4.31 -25.16 -0.14
C VAL A 16 4.10 -26.19 0.97
N SER A 17 4.09 -27.48 0.66
CA SER A 17 3.91 -28.53 1.68
C SER A 17 4.98 -28.42 2.78
N ARG A 18 6.26 -28.31 2.41
CA ARG A 18 7.36 -28.21 3.36
C ARG A 18 7.28 -26.97 4.25
N LEU A 19 6.84 -25.83 3.70
CA LEU A 19 6.70 -24.59 4.46
C LEU A 19 5.48 -24.64 5.37
N ALA A 20 4.35 -25.18 4.89
CA ALA A 20 3.15 -25.38 5.68
C ALA A 20 3.42 -26.26 6.90
N ASP A 21 4.12 -27.39 6.71
CA ASP A 21 4.52 -28.30 7.80
C ASP A 21 5.38 -27.58 8.84
N LYS A 22 6.35 -26.77 8.40
CA LYS A 22 7.21 -25.97 9.29
C LYS A 22 6.44 -24.87 10.04
N SER A 23 5.41 -24.30 9.43
CA SER A 23 4.54 -23.30 10.07
C SER A 23 3.42 -23.92 10.92
N GLY A 24 3.31 -25.26 10.98
CA GLY A 24 2.24 -25.94 11.71
C GLY A 24 0.86 -25.75 11.08
N THR A 25 0.79 -25.47 9.77
CA THR A 25 -0.44 -25.24 9.02
C THR A 25 -0.62 -26.29 7.92
N THR A 26 -1.83 -26.39 7.37
CA THR A 26 -2.07 -27.24 6.20
C THR A 26 -1.66 -26.52 4.93
N ALA A 27 -1.24 -27.24 3.89
CA ALA A 27 -0.94 -26.66 2.59
C ALA A 27 -2.12 -25.82 2.04
N HIS A 28 -3.36 -26.26 2.27
CA HIS A 28 -4.55 -25.52 1.87
C HIS A 28 -4.68 -24.17 2.59
N SER A 29 -4.58 -24.15 3.93
CA SER A 29 -4.63 -22.90 4.71
C SER A 29 -3.49 -21.98 4.30
N PHE A 30 -2.27 -22.52 4.19
CA PHE A 30 -1.09 -21.76 3.79
C PHE A 30 -1.27 -21.06 2.44
N MET A 31 -1.86 -21.75 1.45
CA MET A 31 -2.15 -21.16 0.15
C MET A 31 -3.25 -20.09 0.21
N LEU A 32 -4.30 -20.32 1.00
CA LEU A 32 -5.37 -19.33 1.18
C LEU A 32 -4.83 -18.05 1.82
N ASP A 33 -4.02 -18.19 2.87
CA ASP A 33 -3.40 -17.05 3.56
C ASP A 33 -2.50 -16.26 2.61
N ALA A 34 -1.68 -16.95 1.81
CA ALA A 34 -0.83 -16.31 0.82
C ALA A 34 -1.62 -15.56 -0.28
N ILE A 35 -2.75 -16.13 -0.73
CA ILE A 35 -3.62 -15.47 -1.71
C ILE A 35 -4.29 -14.25 -1.07
N ALA A 36 -4.83 -14.38 0.14
CA ALA A 36 -5.48 -13.29 0.87
C ALA A 36 -4.51 -12.12 1.09
N GLU A 37 -3.28 -12.42 1.53
CA GLU A 37 -2.22 -11.43 1.69
C GLU A 37 -1.88 -10.74 0.36
N ARG A 38 -1.74 -11.51 -0.72
CA ARG A 38 -1.41 -10.95 -2.04
C ARG A 38 -2.51 -10.03 -2.58
N VAL A 39 -3.78 -10.40 -2.37
CA VAL A 39 -4.95 -9.61 -2.76
C VAL A 39 -4.99 -8.31 -1.97
N ALA A 40 -4.94 -8.39 -0.63
CA ALA A 40 -4.97 -7.20 0.22
C ALA A 40 -3.82 -6.23 -0.11
N ASN A 41 -2.61 -6.75 -0.36
CA ASN A 41 -1.47 -5.93 -0.75
C ASN A 41 -1.67 -5.27 -2.13
N GLU A 42 -2.31 -5.94 -3.08
CA GLU A 42 -2.62 -5.33 -4.39
C GLU A 42 -3.69 -4.25 -4.27
N GLU A 43 -4.74 -4.50 -3.49
CA GLU A 43 -5.81 -3.52 -3.25
C GLU A 43 -5.25 -2.25 -2.60
N LEU A 44 -4.40 -2.40 -1.57
CA LEU A 44 -3.71 -1.27 -0.95
C LEU A 44 -2.83 -0.51 -1.94
N ARG A 45 -2.11 -1.23 -2.80
CA ARG A 45 -1.26 -0.63 -3.83
C ARG A 45 -2.08 0.17 -4.83
N GLN A 46 -3.18 -0.39 -5.34
CA GLN A 46 -4.04 0.30 -6.31
C GLN A 46 -4.71 1.51 -5.67
N ALA A 47 -5.24 1.38 -4.44
CA ALA A 47 -5.81 2.50 -3.71
C ALA A 47 -4.81 3.66 -3.51
N PHE A 48 -3.55 3.34 -3.18
CA PHE A 48 -2.49 4.35 -3.05
C PHE A 48 -2.20 5.07 -4.38
N LEU A 49 -2.14 4.32 -5.48
CA LEU A 49 -1.91 4.89 -6.82
C LEU A 49 -3.08 5.76 -7.27
N ASP A 50 -4.31 5.29 -7.08
CA ASP A 50 -5.53 6.02 -7.42
C ASP A 50 -5.63 7.34 -6.64
N GLU A 51 -5.35 7.29 -5.33
CA GLU A 51 -5.32 8.49 -4.50
C GLU A 51 -4.22 9.47 -4.94
N GLY A 52 -3.02 8.96 -5.23
CA GLY A 52 -1.91 9.77 -5.74
C GLY A 52 -2.26 10.46 -7.07
N ASN A 53 -2.83 9.71 -8.01
CA ASN A 53 -3.25 10.22 -9.31
C ASN A 53 -4.35 11.28 -9.18
N ALA A 54 -5.35 11.04 -8.32
CA ALA A 54 -6.42 12.00 -8.05
C ALA A 54 -5.87 13.30 -7.45
N ARG A 55 -4.91 13.21 -6.52
CA ARG A 55 -4.27 14.39 -5.92
C ARG A 55 -3.44 15.17 -6.94
N VAL A 56 -2.69 14.50 -7.82
CA VAL A 56 -1.93 15.14 -8.89
C VAL A 56 -2.87 15.82 -9.89
N ALA A 57 -3.94 15.15 -10.32
CA ALA A 57 -4.95 15.73 -11.21
C ALA A 57 -5.56 17.02 -10.62
N LYS A 58 -5.94 16.98 -9.34
CA LYS A 58 -6.47 18.15 -8.61
C LYS A 58 -5.44 19.29 -8.51
N MET A 59 -4.18 18.96 -8.23
CA MET A 59 -3.10 19.95 -8.14
C MET A 59 -2.87 20.63 -9.50
N LEU A 60 -2.91 19.86 -10.60
CA LEU A 60 -2.80 20.39 -11.97
C LEU A 60 -3.99 21.28 -12.34
N GLU A 61 -5.21 20.88 -12.00
CA GLU A 61 -6.43 21.67 -12.26
C GLU A 61 -6.45 22.99 -11.47
N THR A 62 -6.10 22.94 -10.19
CA THR A 62 -6.17 24.10 -9.29
C THR A 62 -4.93 24.99 -9.35
N ASN A 63 -3.84 24.51 -9.96
CA ASN A 63 -2.51 25.10 -9.92
C ASN A 63 -2.05 25.47 -8.49
N ALA A 64 -2.47 24.69 -7.50
CA ALA A 64 -2.29 24.97 -6.09
C ALA A 64 -1.61 23.78 -5.40
N GLY A 65 -0.53 24.04 -4.68
CA GLY A 65 0.31 23.05 -4.02
C GLY A 65 0.86 23.53 -2.68
N LEU A 66 1.52 22.62 -1.95
CA LEU A 66 2.26 22.95 -0.73
C LEU A 66 3.75 22.90 -1.03
N GLU A 67 4.49 23.90 -0.54
CA GLU A 67 5.95 23.89 -0.62
C GLU A 67 6.52 22.76 0.23
N TRP A 68 7.34 21.91 -0.38
CA TRP A 68 7.86 20.72 0.28
C TRP A 68 8.69 21.05 1.53
N ASN A 69 9.47 22.14 1.50
CA ASN A 69 10.27 22.55 2.65
C ASN A 69 9.40 22.91 3.87
N GLU A 70 8.32 23.67 3.66
CA GLU A 70 7.39 24.05 4.72
C GLU A 70 6.64 22.83 5.26
N MET A 71 6.20 21.92 4.37
CA MET A 71 5.56 20.67 4.78
C MET A 71 6.51 19.76 5.56
N ARG A 72 7.78 19.69 5.16
CA ARG A 72 8.80 18.88 5.82
C ARG A 72 9.11 19.39 7.22
N GLU A 73 9.21 20.71 7.40
CA GLU A 73 9.41 21.33 8.72
C GLU A 73 8.22 21.07 9.64
N TYR A 74 7.00 21.31 9.16
CA TYR A 74 5.76 21.00 9.87
C TYR A 74 5.70 19.53 10.31
N LEU A 75 6.01 18.57 9.42
CA LEU A 75 6.00 17.15 9.76
C LEU A 75 7.06 16.80 10.81
N ARG A 76 8.25 17.41 10.73
CA ARG A 76 9.33 17.19 11.70
C ARG A 76 8.95 17.67 13.10
N GLU A 77 8.43 18.89 13.22
CA GLU A 77 8.02 19.46 14.50
C GLU A 77 6.84 18.70 15.10
N ARG A 78 5.87 18.29 14.28
CA ARG A 78 4.75 17.48 14.72
C ARG A 78 5.18 16.10 15.21
N ALA A 79 6.13 15.46 14.52
CA ALA A 79 6.70 14.18 14.95
C ALA A 79 7.48 14.27 16.28
N ALA A 80 8.03 15.45 16.59
CA ALA A 80 8.67 15.75 17.87
C ALA A 80 7.67 16.08 19.01
N GLY A 81 6.35 15.98 18.76
CA GLY A 81 5.30 16.30 19.73
C GLY A 81 4.94 17.80 19.80
N GLY A 82 5.50 18.62 18.90
CA GLY A 82 5.15 20.03 18.77
C GLY A 82 3.78 20.22 18.10
N SER A 83 3.29 21.47 18.15
CA SER A 83 2.05 21.90 17.47
C SER A 83 2.35 23.02 16.47
N PRO A 84 3.13 22.74 15.40
CA PRO A 84 3.45 23.73 14.37
C PRO A 84 2.18 24.20 13.63
N GLY A 85 2.22 25.44 13.13
CA GLY A 85 1.17 25.94 12.24
C GLY A 85 1.12 25.13 10.94
N VAL A 86 -0.10 24.84 10.45
CA VAL A 86 -0.28 24.08 9.20
C VAL A 86 0.23 24.89 8.00
N PRO A 87 1.08 24.32 7.12
CA PRO A 87 1.57 24.98 5.91
C PRO A 87 0.42 25.48 5.02
N LYS A 88 0.62 26.64 4.39
CA LYS A 88 -0.40 27.26 3.54
C LYS A 88 -0.24 26.82 2.09
N VAL A 89 -1.37 26.58 1.43
CA VAL A 89 -1.42 26.30 -0.01
C VAL A 89 -0.93 27.53 -0.77
N LYS A 90 -0.04 27.31 -1.73
CA LYS A 90 0.55 28.32 -2.63
C LYS A 90 0.32 27.92 -4.08
N ARG A 91 0.51 28.87 -4.99
CA ARG A 91 0.45 28.59 -6.43
C ARG A 91 1.64 27.72 -6.82
N TRP A 92 1.40 26.58 -7.46
CA TRP A 92 2.41 25.55 -7.71
C TRP A 92 3.32 25.89 -8.91
N ARG A 93 2.85 26.71 -9.85
CA ARG A 93 3.64 27.31 -10.95
C ARG A 93 3.10 28.68 -11.36
N GLU A 94 3.99 29.63 -11.65
CA GLU A 94 3.66 30.84 -12.43
C GLU A 94 3.54 30.49 -13.92
#